data_AF-A0A7X9QD55-F1
#
_entry.id   AF-A0A7X9QD55-F1
#
_cell.length_a   1.000
_cell.length_b   1.000
_cell.length_c   1.000
_cell.angle_alpha   90.00
_cell.angle_beta   90.00
_cell.angle_gamma   90.00
#
_symmetry.space_group_name_H-M   'P 1'
#
loop_
_entity.id
_entity.type
_entity.pdbx_description
1 polymer ?
#
loop_
_entity_poly.entity_id
_entity_poly.type
_entity_poly.pdbx_seq_one_letter_code
_entity_poly.pdbx_strand_id
1 'polypeptide(L)'
;VVSVLSPDALRAAIASENIPALTKVPGIGVKGAQRLVIELKDKINALAAVTGPATPASAAPLQWRDQVKGGLEGLGWSSRDAERACDSVAPMVDDDPATPVAVLMRAALRSLAK
;
A
#
# COMPACT_ATOMS: atom_id res chain seq x y z
N VAL A 1 20.44 -12.68 8.77
CA VAL A 1 19.42 -11.62 9.04
C VAL A 1 18.04 -12.24 9.27
N VAL A 2 17.52 -13.06 8.36
CA VAL A 2 16.29 -13.89 8.58
C VAL A 2 16.48 -14.99 9.65
N SER A 3 17.73 -15.26 10.05
CA SER A 3 18.09 -16.30 11.02
C SER A 3 17.96 -15.90 12.50
N VAL A 4 17.66 -14.64 12.84
CA VAL A 4 17.58 -14.16 14.24
C VAL A 4 16.29 -13.40 14.53
N LEU A 5 15.65 -12.82 13.51
CA LEU A 5 14.42 -12.06 13.65
C LEU A 5 13.43 -12.51 12.57
N SER A 6 12.24 -12.94 12.99
CA SER A 6 11.13 -13.21 12.07
C SER A 6 10.86 -11.98 11.21
N PRO A 7 10.50 -12.13 9.93
CA PRO A 7 10.28 -11.00 9.02
C PRO A 7 9.26 -9.99 9.56
N ASP A 8 8.26 -10.45 10.31
CA ASP A 8 7.29 -9.56 10.98
C ASP A 8 7.88 -8.79 12.17
N ALA A 9 8.76 -9.42 12.94
CA ALA A 9 9.45 -8.74 14.04
C ALA A 9 10.47 -7.71 13.51
N LEU A 10 11.07 -7.95 12.34
CA LEU A 10 11.91 -6.98 11.65
C LEU A 10 11.08 -5.80 11.12
N ARG A 11 9.93 -6.06 10.49
CA ARG A 11 8.99 -5.02 10.06
C ARG A 11 8.54 -4.16 11.24
N ALA A 12 8.13 -4.77 12.35
CA ALA A 12 7.73 -4.04 13.55
C ALA A 12 8.86 -3.20 14.14
N ALA A 13 10.08 -3.73 14.22
CA ALA A 13 11.24 -3.00 14.73
C ALA A 13 11.61 -1.80 13.85
N ILE A 14 11.48 -1.90 12.53
CA ILE A 14 11.70 -0.79 11.58
C ILE A 14 10.58 0.25 11.70
N ALA A 15 9.31 -0.19 11.78
CA ALA A 15 8.17 0.71 11.91
C ALA A 15 8.17 1.51 13.23
N SER A 16 8.62 0.90 14.32
CA SER A 16 8.73 1.54 15.64
C SER A 16 10.09 2.20 15.90
N GLU A 17 10.95 2.33 14.88
CA GLU A 17 12.29 2.93 14.97
C GLU A 17 13.15 2.37 16.12
N ASN A 18 12.98 1.07 16.41
CA ASN A 18 13.56 0.43 17.58
C ASN A 18 15.03 0.06 17.29
N ILE A 19 15.91 1.06 17.36
CA ILE A 19 17.36 0.93 17.19
C ILE A 19 17.97 -0.18 18.07
N PRO A 20 17.66 -0.31 19.38
CA PRO A 20 18.27 -1.38 20.18
C PRO A 20 17.84 -2.78 19.73
N ALA A 21 16.63 -2.97 19.21
CA ALA A 21 16.20 -4.24 18.63
C ALA A 21 16.93 -4.56 17.32
N LEU A 22 17.19 -3.55 16.48
CA LEU A 22 17.92 -3.71 15.22
C LEU A 22 19.41 -3.98 15.42
N THR A 23 20.02 -3.42 16.47
CA THR A 23 21.43 -3.68 16.82
C THR A 23 21.68 -5.05 17.46
N LYS A 24 20.63 -5.79 17.86
CA LYS A 24 20.76 -7.18 18.33
C LYS A 24 21.11 -8.15 17.20
N VAL A 25 20.95 -7.73 15.94
CA VAL A 25 21.33 -8.56 14.79
C VAL A 25 22.84 -8.51 14.61
N PRO A 26 23.55 -9.65 14.62
CA PRO A 26 24.99 -9.68 14.42
C PRO A 26 25.35 -9.09 13.05
N GLY A 27 26.17 -8.03 13.05
CA GLY A 27 26.56 -7.28 11.85
C GLY A 27 25.86 -5.93 11.63
N ILE A 28 24.87 -5.55 12.47
CA ILE A 28 24.21 -4.23 12.40
C ILE A 28 24.63 -3.37 13.60
N GLY A 29 25.50 -2.39 13.36
CA GLY A 29 25.84 -1.37 14.35
C GLY A 29 24.79 -0.24 14.44
N VAL A 30 24.91 0.65 15.43
CA VAL A 30 23.96 1.76 15.67
C VAL A 30 23.74 2.63 14.41
N LYS A 31 24.82 2.98 13.70
CA LYS A 31 24.74 3.76 12.46
C LYS A 31 24.09 2.98 11.31
N GLY A 32 24.32 1.68 11.25
CA GLY A 32 23.68 0.79 10.28
C GLY A 32 22.19 0.66 10.54
N ALA A 33 21.79 0.49 11.80
CA ALA A 33 20.39 0.44 12.21
C ALA A 33 19.62 1.71 11.86
N GLN A 34 20.20 2.89 12.12
CA GLN A 34 19.58 4.18 11.77
C GLN A 34 19.37 4.34 10.26
N ARG A 35 20.40 4.03 9.45
CA ARG A 35 20.29 4.08 7.99
C ARG A 35 19.27 3.07 7.46
N LEU A 36 19.25 1.87 8.03
CA LEU A 36 18.29 0.83 7.69
C LEU A 36 16.85 1.27 7.99
N VAL A 37 16.59 1.89 9.15
CA VAL A 37 15.25 2.41 9.46
C VAL A 37 14.78 3.39 8.40
N ILE A 38 15.61 4.36 8.00
CA ILE A 38 15.23 5.36 6.99
C ILE A 38 14.97 4.68 5.63
N GLU A 39 15.96 3.94 5.11
CA GLU A 39 15.86 3.33 3.78
C GLU A 39 14.77 2.26 3.69
N LEU A 40 14.56 1.46 4.75
CA LEU A 40 13.53 0.42 4.77
C LEU A 40 12.15 0.97 5.12
N LYS A 41 12.01 2.04 5.91
CA LYS A 41 10.71 2.68 6.16
C LYS A 41 10.14 3.24 4.87
N ASP A 42 10.97 3.90 4.06
CA ASP A 42 10.56 4.39 2.74
C ASP A 42 10.15 3.24 1.80
N LYS A 43 10.94 2.15 1.78
CA LYS A 43 10.62 0.97 0.97
C LYS A 43 9.42 0.17 1.48
N ILE A 44 9.23 0.07 2.80
CA ILE A 44 8.09 -0.64 3.41
C ILE A 44 6.82 0.16 3.19
N ASN A 45 6.84 1.50 3.27
CA ASN A 45 5.69 2.31 2.87
C ASN A 45 5.36 2.12 1.39
N ALA A 46 6.37 2.09 0.52
CA ALA A 46 6.17 1.84 -0.91
C ALA A 46 5.64 0.41 -1.19
N LEU A 47 6.10 -0.60 -0.44
CA LEU A 47 5.64 -1.99 -0.56
C LEU A 47 4.27 -2.20 0.09
N ALA A 48 3.94 -1.54 1.19
CA ALA A 48 2.62 -1.59 1.81
C ALA A 48 1.54 -0.98 0.90
N ALA A 49 1.92 -0.02 0.05
CA ALA A 49 1.06 0.48 -1.02
C ALA A 49 0.80 -0.55 -2.15
N VAL A 50 1.66 -1.58 -2.28
CA VAL A 50 1.59 -2.59 -3.37
C VAL A 50 1.14 -3.97 -2.86
N THR A 51 1.34 -4.28 -1.59
CA THR A 51 0.98 -5.56 -0.94
C THR A 51 0.25 -5.31 0.37
N GLY A 52 -0.92 -4.69 0.31
CA GLY A 52 -1.89 -4.81 1.40
C GLY A 52 -2.39 -6.25 1.48
N PRO A 53 -2.47 -6.88 2.67
CA PRO A 53 -3.23 -8.12 2.83
C PRO A 53 -4.67 -7.84 2.38
N ALA A 54 -5.23 -8.73 1.58
CA ALA A 54 -6.65 -8.73 1.22
C ALA A 54 -7.49 -8.89 2.51
N THR A 55 -7.68 -7.77 3.22
CA THR A 55 -8.49 -7.66 4.41
C THR A 55 -9.66 -6.77 4.03
N PRO A 56 -10.91 -7.22 4.20
CA PRO A 56 -12.07 -6.38 3.93
C PRO A 56 -12.18 -5.42 5.12
N ALA A 57 -11.61 -4.22 5.01
CA ALA A 57 -11.68 -3.24 6.11
C ALA A 57 -11.86 -1.82 5.58
N SER A 58 -13.07 -1.33 5.84
CA SER A 58 -13.56 0.06 5.86
C SER A 58 -13.12 1.02 4.75
N ALA A 59 -14.12 1.37 3.94
CA ALA A 59 -14.16 2.53 3.08
C ALA A 59 -13.81 3.82 3.85
N ALA A 60 -12.56 4.25 3.72
CA ALA A 60 -12.22 5.66 3.81
C ALA A 60 -12.12 6.22 2.37
N PRO A 61 -12.54 7.46 2.11
CA PRO A 61 -12.63 8.04 0.76
C PRO A 61 -11.30 8.14 0.01
N LEU A 62 -10.16 7.95 0.70
CA LEU A 62 -8.82 7.87 0.13
C LEU A 62 -8.41 6.43 -0.24
N GLN A 63 -8.94 5.42 0.45
CA GLN A 63 -8.52 4.02 0.27
C GLN A 63 -9.07 3.38 -1.01
N TRP A 64 -10.29 3.73 -1.42
CA TRP A 64 -10.88 3.13 -2.63
C TRP A 64 -10.18 3.61 -3.90
N ARG A 65 -9.70 4.87 -3.95
CA ARG A 65 -9.00 5.43 -5.11
C ARG A 65 -7.70 4.69 -5.37
N ASP A 66 -6.89 4.50 -4.33
CA ASP A 66 -5.62 3.79 -4.45
C ASP A 66 -5.84 2.30 -4.83
N GLN A 67 -6.88 1.67 -4.29
CA GLN A 67 -7.23 0.29 -4.63
C GLN A 67 -7.71 0.13 -6.08
N VAL A 68 -8.56 1.04 -6.58
CA VAL A 68 -9.01 1.02 -7.97
C VAL A 68 -7.85 1.36 -8.91
N LYS A 69 -7.06 2.39 -8.60
CA LYS A 69 -5.89 2.80 -9.40
C LYS A 69 -4.86 1.67 -9.50
N GLY A 70 -4.44 1.11 -8.37
CA GLY A 70 -3.49 0.00 -8.33
C GLY A 70 -4.03 -1.26 -9.01
N GLY A 71 -5.33 -1.53 -8.88
CA GLY A 71 -6.00 -2.61 -9.61
C GLY A 71 -5.98 -2.42 -11.13
N LEU A 72 -6.21 -1.20 -11.62
CA LEU A 72 -6.18 -0.88 -13.05
C LEU A 72 -4.75 -0.92 -13.61
N GLU A 73 -3.78 -0.37 -12.90
CA GLU A 73 -2.36 -0.45 -13.27
C GLU A 73 -1.87 -1.90 -13.30
N GLY A 74 -2.28 -2.73 -12.34
CA GLY A 74 -1.98 -4.17 -12.32
C GLY A 74 -2.60 -4.96 -13.48
N LEU A 75 -3.69 -4.46 -14.07
CA LEU A 75 -4.29 -5.00 -15.31
C LEU A 75 -3.59 -4.51 -16.59
N GLY A 76 -2.62 -3.59 -16.46
CA GLY A 76 -1.83 -3.06 -17.58
C GLY A 76 -2.30 -1.71 -18.12
N TRP A 77 -3.23 -1.03 -17.45
CA TRP A 77 -3.64 0.34 -17.82
C TRP A 77 -2.60 1.38 -17.39
N SER A 78 -2.50 2.49 -18.13
CA SER A 78 -1.57 3.56 -17.77
C SER A 78 -2.05 4.30 -16.52
N SER A 79 -1.12 4.85 -15.72
CA SER A 79 -1.45 5.61 -14.50
C SER A 79 -2.42 6.78 -14.79
N ARG A 80 -2.28 7.40 -15.96
CA ARG A 80 -3.15 8.48 -16.44
C ARG A 80 -4.58 7.99 -16.72
N ASP A 81 -4.73 6.81 -17.30
CA ASP A 81 -6.04 6.23 -17.61
C ASP A 81 -6.71 5.73 -16.32
N ALA A 82 -5.92 5.14 -15.42
CA ALA A 82 -6.39 4.73 -14.10
C ALA A 82 -6.94 5.91 -13.28
N GLU A 83 -6.24 7.05 -13.27
CA GLU A 83 -6.72 8.29 -12.63
C GLU A 83 -8.02 8.80 -13.26
N ARG A 84 -8.09 8.87 -14.60
CA ARG A 84 -9.31 9.28 -15.32
C ARG A 84 -10.51 8.39 -14.99
N ALA A 85 -10.28 7.09 -14.84
CA ALA A 85 -11.33 6.15 -14.48
C ALA A 85 -11.79 6.36 -13.04
N CYS A 86 -10.87 6.62 -12.10
CA CYS A 86 -11.18 6.98 -10.72
C CYS A 86 -12.00 8.28 -10.64
N ASP A 87 -11.66 9.30 -11.41
CA ASP A 87 -12.44 10.55 -11.46
C ASP A 87 -13.85 10.34 -12.01
N SER A 88 -14.01 9.40 -12.95
CA SER A 88 -15.32 9.07 -13.53
C SER A 88 -16.24 8.35 -12.54
N VAL A 89 -15.68 7.59 -11.57
CA VAL A 89 -16.46 6.86 -10.55
C VAL A 89 -16.51 7.56 -9.20
N ALA A 90 -15.72 8.61 -8.99
CA ALA A 90 -15.78 9.50 -7.83
C ALA A 90 -17.21 9.94 -7.47
N PRO A 91 -18.06 10.42 -8.41
CA PRO A 91 -19.43 10.82 -8.07
C PRO A 91 -20.30 9.67 -7.56
N MET A 92 -19.99 8.41 -7.89
CA MET A 92 -20.74 7.25 -7.37
C MET A 92 -20.43 6.99 -5.90
N VAL A 93 -19.24 7.36 -5.44
CA VAL A 93 -18.85 7.26 -4.02
C VAL A 93 -19.40 8.43 -3.23
N ASP A 94 -19.51 9.61 -3.84
CA ASP A 94 -20.13 10.78 -3.22
C ASP A 94 -21.65 10.57 -3.00
N ASP A 95 -22.32 9.81 -3.89
CA ASP A 95 -23.75 9.47 -3.77
C ASP A 95 -24.00 8.34 -2.76
N ASP A 96 -23.18 7.28 -2.77
CA ASP A 96 -23.21 6.21 -1.77
C ASP A 96 -21.80 5.84 -1.28
N PRO A 97 -21.38 6.33 -0.10
CA PRO A 97 -20.06 6.03 0.46
C PRO A 97 -19.91 4.57 0.92
N ALA A 98 -21.00 3.80 0.98
CA ALA A 98 -20.96 2.37 1.26
C ALA A 98 -20.74 1.51 -0.01
N THR A 99 -20.61 2.14 -1.19
CA THR A 99 -20.38 1.43 -2.45
C THR A 99 -19.12 0.57 -2.34
N PRO A 100 -19.21 -0.76 -2.54
CA PRO A 100 -18.06 -1.63 -2.44
C PRO A 100 -17.08 -1.37 -3.58
N VAL A 101 -15.78 -1.48 -3.28
CA VAL A 101 -14.67 -1.24 -4.22
C VAL A 101 -14.78 -2.09 -5.49
N ALA A 102 -15.30 -3.32 -5.37
CA ALA A 102 -15.55 -4.20 -6.51
C ALA A 102 -16.57 -3.61 -7.52
N VAL A 103 -17.55 -2.83 -7.07
CA VAL A 103 -18.53 -2.15 -7.94
C VAL A 103 -17.87 -0.94 -8.62
N LEU A 104 -17.08 -0.17 -7.87
CA LEU A 104 -16.30 0.96 -8.40
C LEU A 104 -15.31 0.51 -9.47
N MET A 105 -14.62 -0.61 -9.25
CA MET A 105 -13.66 -1.17 -10.21
C MET A 105 -14.33 -1.63 -11.50
N ARG A 106 -15.53 -2.23 -11.43
CA ARG A 106 -16.32 -2.57 -12.63
C ARG A 106 -16.80 -1.34 -13.37
N ALA A 107 -17.24 -0.30 -12.65
CA ALA A 107 -17.66 0.96 -13.25
C ALA A 107 -16.49 1.69 -13.94
N ALA A 108 -15.31 1.68 -13.31
CA ALA A 108 -14.07 2.25 -13.85
C ALA A 108 -13.59 1.51 -15.10
N LEU A 109 -13.63 0.18 -15.11
CA LEU A 109 -13.32 -0.60 -16.31
C LEU A 109 -14.33 -0.33 -17.45
N ARG A 110 -15.60 -0.11 -17.12
CA ARG A 110 -16.62 0.23 -18.13
C ARG A 110 -16.42 1.62 -18.73
N SER A 111 -15.91 2.59 -17.97
CA SER A 111 -15.61 3.93 -18.51
C SER A 111 -14.37 3.92 -19.41
N LEU A 112 -13.41 3.02 -19.17
CA LEU A 112 -12.21 2.85 -20.00
C LEU A 112 -12.42 1.97 -21.25
N ALA A 113 -13.40 1.06 -21.23
CA ALA A 113 -13.71 0.17 -22.34
C ALA A 113 -14.54 0.84 -23.46
N LYS A 114 -14.68 2.16 -23.46
CA LYS A 114 -15.43 2.94 -24.43
C LYS A 114 -14.51 3.86 -25.21
#